data_AF-A0A7Z9WI53-F1
#
_entry.id   AF-A0A7Z9WI53-F1
#
_cell.length_a   1.000
_cell.length_b   1.000
_cell.length_c   1.000
_cell.angle_alpha   90.00
_cell.angle_beta   90.00
_cell.angle_gamma   90.00
#
_symmetry.space_group_name_H-M   'P 1'
#
loop_
_entity.id
_entity.type
_entity.pdbx_description
1 polymer ?
#
loop_
_entity_poly.entity_id
_entity_poly.type
_entity_poly.pdbx_seq_one_letter_code
_entity_poly.pdbx_strand_id
1 'polypeptide(L)'
;MYKILVLLVITGVVLSQAYPRPLYARVKGACKNCHSMHYSKRGTSEGQTYGGRSGPFPILTKGGCLGCHGQNPNGTENIIVIGKSRIPQVIHHMENGDLAGGNFYYVADGYNPDYEKGHNVRDISVPEPPPKDIPWGFIENIIIPGGIGPADWTQQLTCAGKWGCHGNRTIEDPFESIHGAHHADDSVIDGTTVGKSYRFLYGIKGKEHKDWEYLATIDNHNGYKGDPQYNAMDTISYLCGECHVTYHLHPNLGGAFGAERVGCHPADIAFSDVRGGYAGSEYQDYINYSLEEPVAYINPTGREREVRADSIVMCLSCHRPHASDYPQGLRWDYDTM
;
A
#
# COMPACT_ATOMS: atom_id res chain seq x y z
N MET A 1 55.21 -22.34 1.25
CA MET A 1 54.16 -21.88 2.18
C MET A 1 53.27 -20.77 1.60
N TYR A 2 53.82 -19.67 1.06
CA TYR A 2 53.02 -18.56 0.52
C TYR A 2 52.03 -18.96 -0.59
N LYS A 3 52.42 -19.82 -1.54
CA LYS A 3 51.55 -20.29 -2.64
C LYS A 3 50.36 -21.15 -2.17
N ILE A 4 50.51 -21.89 -1.07
CA ILE A 4 49.43 -22.72 -0.49
C ILE A 4 48.43 -21.83 0.28
N LEU A 5 48.94 -20.79 0.96
CA LEU A 5 48.10 -19.82 1.66
C LEU A 5 47.23 -19.01 0.68
N VAL A 6 47.80 -18.58 -0.45
CA VAL A 6 47.04 -17.87 -1.50
C VAL A 6 45.97 -18.76 -2.12
N LEU A 7 46.28 -20.04 -2.37
CA LEU A 7 45.30 -20.98 -2.93
C LEU A 7 44.12 -21.20 -1.97
N LEU A 8 44.39 -21.36 -0.66
CA LEU A 8 43.37 -21.53 0.39
C LEU A 8 42.48 -20.28 0.57
N VAL A 9 43.06 -19.09 0.47
CA VAL A 9 42.28 -17.83 0.54
C VAL A 9 41.39 -17.69 -0.69
N ILE A 10 41.89 -18.00 -1.89
CA ILE A 10 41.10 -17.97 -3.12
C ILE A 10 39.99 -19.02 -3.09
N THR A 11 40.25 -20.24 -2.60
CA THR A 11 39.19 -21.26 -2.46
C THR A 11 38.15 -20.85 -1.43
N GLY A 12 38.55 -20.26 -0.29
CA GLY A 12 37.62 -19.76 0.73
C GLY A 12 36.72 -18.63 0.22
N VAL A 13 37.26 -17.70 -0.56
CA VAL A 13 36.48 -16.60 -1.16
C VAL A 13 35.51 -17.14 -2.23
N VAL A 14 35.95 -18.07 -3.09
CA VAL A 14 35.10 -18.67 -4.13
C VAL A 14 33.99 -19.54 -3.51
N LEU A 15 34.29 -20.30 -2.45
CA LEU A 15 33.26 -21.08 -1.72
C LEU A 15 32.26 -20.18 -0.99
N SER A 16 32.66 -19.01 -0.47
CA SER A 16 31.73 -18.07 0.17
C SER A 16 30.76 -17.38 -0.81
N GLN A 17 31.14 -17.27 -2.08
CA GLN A 17 30.32 -16.74 -3.17
C GLN A 17 29.42 -17.82 -3.81
N ALA A 18 29.73 -19.11 -3.59
CA ALA A 18 29.04 -20.24 -4.18
C ALA A 18 27.90 -20.82 -3.32
N TYR A 19 27.71 -20.33 -2.08
CA TYR A 19 26.51 -20.64 -1.31
C TYR A 19 25.36 -19.74 -1.80
N PRO A 20 24.33 -20.29 -2.48
CA PRO A 20 23.12 -19.52 -2.73
C PRO A 20 22.60 -19.07 -1.36
N ARG A 21 22.58 -17.76 -1.12
CA ARG A 21 21.85 -17.22 0.02
C ARG A 21 20.43 -17.75 -0.11
N PRO A 22 19.87 -18.40 0.91
CA PRO A 22 18.47 -18.79 0.85
C PRO A 22 17.66 -17.50 0.67
N LEU A 23 17.16 -17.30 -0.54
CA LEU A 23 16.15 -16.29 -0.85
C LEU A 23 14.87 -16.80 -0.17
N TYR A 24 14.72 -16.43 1.09
CA TYR A 24 13.48 -16.71 1.80
C TYR A 24 12.43 -15.76 1.25
N ALA A 25 11.51 -16.30 0.45
CA ALA A 25 10.25 -15.63 0.17
C ALA A 25 9.62 -15.17 1.49
N ARG A 26 9.09 -13.94 1.54
CA ARG A 26 8.52 -13.45 2.80
C ARG A 26 7.24 -14.20 3.17
N VAL A 27 6.44 -14.57 2.17
CA VAL A 27 5.37 -15.55 2.32
C VAL A 27 5.99 -16.93 2.58
N LYS A 28 5.64 -17.52 3.72
CA LYS A 28 6.13 -18.83 4.17
C LYS A 28 4.98 -19.83 4.16
N GLY A 29 5.21 -21.07 3.76
CA GLY A 29 4.19 -22.12 3.86
C GLY A 29 4.16 -23.02 2.65
N ALA A 30 3.17 -23.92 2.62
CA ALA A 30 2.96 -24.80 1.47
C ALA A 30 2.20 -24.07 0.36
N CYS A 31 2.61 -24.24 -0.90
CA CYS A 31 1.99 -23.58 -2.06
C CYS A 31 0.47 -23.83 -2.12
N LYS A 32 0.02 -25.02 -1.70
CA LYS A 32 -1.39 -25.41 -1.63
C LYS A 32 -2.24 -24.52 -0.70
N ASN A 33 -1.64 -23.71 0.15
CA ASN A 33 -2.39 -22.79 1.02
C ASN A 33 -2.99 -21.65 0.20
N CYS A 34 -2.31 -21.20 -0.86
CA CYS A 34 -2.73 -20.09 -1.72
C CYS A 34 -3.13 -20.54 -3.13
N HIS A 35 -2.59 -21.66 -3.62
CA HIS A 35 -2.78 -22.13 -4.99
C HIS A 35 -3.56 -23.45 -5.10
N SER A 36 -4.15 -23.65 -6.27
CA SER A 36 -4.84 -24.86 -6.69
C SER A 36 -4.48 -25.23 -8.13
N MET A 37 -3.85 -26.39 -8.31
CA MET A 37 -3.35 -26.81 -9.63
C MET A 37 -4.46 -27.32 -10.57
N HIS A 38 -5.58 -27.77 -10.02
CA HIS A 38 -6.62 -28.44 -10.80
C HIS A 38 -8.00 -27.79 -10.65
N TYR A 39 -8.09 -26.66 -9.94
CA TYR A 39 -9.36 -26.04 -9.56
C TYR A 39 -10.35 -27.10 -8.99
N SER A 40 -9.81 -28.11 -8.32
CA SER A 40 -10.55 -29.26 -7.82
C SER A 40 -9.92 -29.78 -6.54
N LYS A 41 -10.77 -30.05 -5.56
CA LYS A 41 -10.43 -30.75 -4.34
C LYS A 41 -11.31 -32.00 -4.26
N ARG A 42 -10.71 -33.18 -4.49
CA ARG A 42 -11.41 -34.48 -4.47
C ARG A 42 -12.58 -34.58 -5.47
N GLY A 43 -12.42 -34.00 -6.66
CA GLY A 43 -13.42 -34.06 -7.72
C GLY A 43 -14.51 -32.99 -7.63
N THR A 44 -14.50 -32.13 -6.61
CA THR A 44 -15.41 -30.98 -6.47
C THR A 44 -14.64 -29.66 -6.58
N SER A 45 -15.34 -28.55 -6.85
CA SER A 45 -14.78 -27.19 -6.77
C SER A 45 -14.76 -26.62 -5.34
N GLU A 46 -14.93 -27.48 -4.33
CA GLU A 46 -15.06 -27.07 -2.94
C GLU A 46 -13.78 -26.36 -2.43
N GLY A 47 -13.97 -25.18 -1.85
CA GLY A 47 -12.88 -24.31 -1.39
C GLY A 47 -11.99 -23.78 -2.52
N GLN A 48 -12.47 -23.85 -3.77
CA GLN A 48 -11.82 -23.27 -4.95
C GLN A 48 -12.57 -22.04 -5.48
N THR A 49 -13.82 -21.83 -5.07
CA THR A 49 -14.65 -20.67 -5.40
C THR A 49 -14.50 -19.55 -4.37
N TYR A 50 -14.82 -18.32 -4.76
CA TYR A 50 -14.92 -17.18 -3.84
C TYR A 50 -16.09 -16.28 -4.24
N GLY A 51 -16.93 -15.88 -3.29
CA GLY A 51 -18.04 -14.95 -3.55
C GLY A 51 -18.98 -15.38 -4.68
N GLY A 52 -19.23 -16.69 -4.83
CA GLY A 52 -20.02 -17.25 -5.93
C GLY A 52 -19.31 -17.34 -7.29
N ARG A 53 -18.07 -16.83 -7.41
CA ARG A 53 -17.27 -16.92 -8.63
C ARG A 53 -16.64 -18.30 -8.79
N SER A 54 -16.71 -18.84 -9.99
CA SER A 54 -15.99 -20.03 -10.41
C SER A 54 -14.64 -19.66 -11.04
N GLY A 55 -13.61 -20.45 -10.72
CA GLY A 55 -12.31 -20.40 -11.37
C GLY A 55 -12.25 -21.21 -12.68
N PRO A 56 -11.05 -21.52 -13.19
CA PRO A 56 -9.75 -21.28 -12.56
C PRO A 56 -9.43 -19.80 -12.41
N PHE A 57 -8.86 -19.42 -11.27
CA PHE A 57 -8.43 -18.03 -11.04
C PHE A 57 -7.02 -17.81 -11.59
N PRO A 58 -6.65 -16.55 -11.92
CA PRO A 58 -5.33 -16.21 -12.43
C PRO A 58 -4.20 -16.74 -11.54
N ILE A 59 -3.12 -17.19 -12.20
CA ILE A 59 -1.92 -17.77 -11.57
C ILE A 59 -2.26 -18.91 -10.60
N LEU A 60 -3.33 -19.64 -10.90
CA LEU A 60 -3.81 -20.79 -10.11
C LEU A 60 -4.07 -20.45 -8.64
N THR A 61 -4.37 -19.19 -8.34
CA THR A 61 -4.73 -18.76 -6.98
C THR A 61 -6.08 -19.34 -6.56
N LYS A 62 -6.34 -19.39 -5.26
CA LYS A 62 -7.66 -19.73 -4.72
C LYS A 62 -8.46 -18.44 -4.57
N GLY A 63 -9.44 -18.22 -5.46
CA GLY A 63 -10.35 -17.09 -5.36
C GLY A 63 -9.76 -15.71 -5.67
N GLY A 64 -8.60 -15.64 -6.33
CA GLY A 64 -7.92 -14.36 -6.63
C GLY A 64 -7.47 -13.62 -5.36
N CYS A 65 -7.44 -12.28 -5.41
CA CYS A 65 -7.03 -11.45 -4.29
C CYS A 65 -7.92 -11.69 -3.05
N LEU A 66 -9.24 -11.56 -3.23
CA LEU A 66 -10.20 -11.66 -2.14
C LEU A 66 -10.37 -13.08 -1.60
N GLY A 67 -10.07 -14.11 -2.41
CA GLY A 67 -10.04 -15.49 -1.93
C GLY A 67 -9.06 -15.76 -0.79
N CYS A 68 -8.04 -14.90 -0.62
CA CYS A 68 -7.13 -14.94 0.53
C CYS A 68 -7.31 -13.73 1.45
N HIS A 69 -7.44 -12.54 0.88
CA HIS A 69 -7.48 -11.28 1.64
C HIS A 69 -8.89 -10.84 2.08
N GLY A 70 -9.94 -11.56 1.69
CA GLY A 70 -11.31 -11.33 2.13
C GLY A 70 -12.03 -12.65 2.41
N GLN A 71 -11.29 -13.68 2.84
CA GLN A 71 -11.80 -15.06 2.87
C GLN A 71 -12.88 -15.30 3.92
N ASN A 72 -12.97 -14.43 4.93
CA ASN A 72 -14.02 -14.46 5.93
C ASN A 72 -14.47 -13.02 6.27
N PRO A 73 -15.25 -12.36 5.40
CA PRO A 73 -15.67 -10.97 5.61
C PRO A 73 -16.43 -10.79 6.92
N ASN A 74 -17.31 -11.73 7.28
CA ASN A 74 -18.04 -11.74 8.56
C ASN A 74 -17.17 -12.18 9.76
N GLY A 75 -15.88 -12.44 9.54
CA GLY A 75 -14.95 -12.92 10.56
C GLY A 75 -14.50 -11.82 11.51
N THR A 76 -14.07 -12.22 12.69
CA THR A 76 -13.49 -11.35 13.73
C THR A 76 -11.97 -11.40 13.74
N GLU A 77 -11.34 -11.81 12.64
CA GLU A 77 -9.88 -11.85 12.47
C GLU A 77 -9.47 -10.92 11.33
N ASN A 78 -8.58 -9.97 11.61
CA ASN A 78 -7.97 -9.09 10.61
C ASN A 78 -6.69 -9.66 9.99
N ILE A 79 -6.11 -10.70 10.60
CA ILE A 79 -4.92 -11.42 10.09
C ILE A 79 -5.17 -12.91 10.26
N ILE A 80 -5.39 -13.62 9.16
CA ILE A 80 -5.63 -15.06 9.20
C ILE A 80 -4.32 -15.81 8.95
N VAL A 81 -4.10 -16.87 9.73
CA VAL A 81 -2.90 -17.72 9.63
C VAL A 81 -3.26 -19.06 9.00
N ILE A 82 -2.68 -19.35 7.83
CA ILE A 82 -2.83 -20.65 7.15
C ILE A 82 -1.46 -21.33 7.08
N GLY A 83 -1.25 -22.32 7.95
CA GLY A 83 0.04 -22.98 8.11
C GLY A 83 1.10 -22.01 8.61
N LYS A 84 2.03 -21.60 7.74
CA LYS A 84 3.07 -20.60 8.07
C LYS A 84 2.82 -19.23 7.41
N SER A 85 1.75 -19.10 6.63
CA SER A 85 1.39 -17.87 5.94
C SER A 85 0.54 -17.02 6.87
N ARG A 86 0.85 -15.72 6.96
CA ARG A 86 -0.02 -14.71 7.57
C ARG A 86 -0.63 -13.88 6.46
N ILE A 87 -1.94 -13.70 6.49
CA ILE A 87 -2.69 -13.10 5.41
C ILE A 87 -3.52 -11.94 5.99
N PRO A 88 -3.11 -10.67 5.77
CA PRO A 88 -3.92 -9.53 6.21
C PRO A 88 -5.26 -9.55 5.47
N GLN A 89 -6.34 -9.40 6.21
CA GLN A 89 -7.68 -9.31 5.67
C GLN A 89 -7.99 -7.84 5.39
N VAL A 90 -8.45 -7.55 4.18
CA VAL A 90 -8.88 -6.21 3.76
C VAL A 90 -10.37 -5.98 3.96
N ILE A 91 -11.12 -7.03 4.31
CA ILE A 91 -12.53 -7.00 4.71
C ILE A 91 -12.71 -7.92 5.92
N HIS A 92 -13.20 -7.40 7.05
CA HIS A 92 -13.50 -8.15 8.27
C HIS A 92 -14.51 -7.39 9.17
N HIS A 93 -15.12 -8.06 10.15
CA HIS A 93 -15.99 -7.46 11.18
C HIS A 93 -15.33 -7.41 12.57
N MET A 94 -13.99 -7.51 12.63
CA MET A 94 -13.26 -7.35 13.88
C MET A 94 -13.38 -5.92 14.41
N GLU A 95 -13.97 -5.77 15.60
CA GLU A 95 -14.03 -4.49 16.31
C GLU A 95 -12.63 -3.99 16.65
N ASN A 96 -12.34 -2.71 16.37
CA ASN A 96 -11.02 -2.09 16.54
C ASN A 96 -9.88 -2.90 15.86
N GLY A 97 -10.22 -3.62 14.78
CA GLY A 97 -9.33 -4.53 14.06
C GLY A 97 -8.76 -3.95 12.78
N ASP A 98 -9.10 -2.73 12.40
CA ASP A 98 -8.66 -2.15 11.14
C ASP A 98 -7.15 -2.10 11.02
N LEU A 99 -6.65 -2.56 9.86
CA LEU A 99 -5.24 -2.47 9.53
C LEU A 99 -4.89 -1.04 9.09
N ALA A 100 -3.62 -0.75 8.83
CA ALA A 100 -3.17 0.59 8.44
C ALA A 100 -3.92 1.15 7.22
N GLY A 101 -4.34 0.25 6.32
CA GLY A 101 -5.10 0.61 5.13
C GLY A 101 -6.56 0.99 5.42
N GLY A 102 -7.06 0.63 6.59
CA GLY A 102 -8.49 0.60 6.91
C GLY A 102 -9.14 -0.70 6.42
N ASN A 103 -10.46 -0.69 6.29
CA ASN A 103 -11.27 -1.90 6.11
C ASN A 103 -12.36 -1.68 5.07
N PHE A 104 -12.33 -2.43 3.97
CA PHE A 104 -13.32 -2.32 2.90
C PHE A 104 -14.73 -2.73 3.34
N TYR A 105 -14.91 -3.31 4.52
CA TYR A 105 -16.23 -3.57 5.11
C TYR A 105 -17.17 -2.37 5.01
N TYR A 106 -16.65 -1.15 5.20
CA TYR A 106 -17.44 0.09 5.15
C TYR A 106 -18.06 0.40 3.78
N VAL A 107 -17.47 -0.12 2.70
CA VAL A 107 -17.92 0.10 1.31
C VAL A 107 -18.38 -1.19 0.63
N ALA A 108 -18.31 -2.34 1.31
CA ALA A 108 -18.52 -3.64 0.69
C ALA A 108 -20.00 -3.95 0.44
N ASP A 109 -20.29 -4.41 -0.78
CA ASP A 109 -21.64 -4.81 -1.17
C ASP A 109 -22.17 -5.91 -0.23
N GLY A 110 -23.44 -5.79 0.18
CA GLY A 110 -24.09 -6.75 1.08
C GLY A 110 -23.86 -6.51 2.58
N TYR A 111 -23.11 -5.46 2.96
CA TYR A 111 -22.78 -5.13 4.35
C TYR A 111 -23.24 -3.72 4.78
N ASN A 112 -24.39 -3.26 4.27
CA ASN A 112 -24.87 -1.88 4.44
C ASN A 112 -23.81 -0.84 4.04
N PRO A 113 -23.33 -0.88 2.80
CA PRO A 113 -22.21 -0.05 2.36
C PRO A 113 -22.57 1.43 2.38
N ASP A 114 -21.59 2.24 2.78
CA ASP A 114 -21.56 3.67 2.53
C ASP A 114 -20.35 3.96 1.64
N TYR A 115 -20.63 4.10 0.34
CA TYR A 115 -19.63 4.27 -0.71
C TYR A 115 -18.82 5.56 -0.58
N GLU A 116 -19.25 6.52 0.23
CA GLU A 116 -18.47 7.74 0.47
C GLU A 116 -17.32 7.50 1.45
N LYS A 117 -17.28 6.36 2.15
CA LYS A 117 -16.29 6.04 3.19
C LYS A 117 -14.95 5.50 2.67
N GLY A 118 -14.78 5.34 1.36
CA GLY A 118 -13.51 4.86 0.80
C GLY A 118 -13.53 4.58 -0.69
N HIS A 119 -12.54 3.79 -1.13
CA HIS A 119 -12.37 3.41 -2.51
C HIS A 119 -13.26 2.22 -2.90
N ASN A 120 -14.15 2.42 -3.88
CA ASN A 120 -15.03 1.35 -4.38
C ASN A 120 -14.32 0.47 -5.41
N VAL A 121 -13.64 -0.56 -4.90
CA VAL A 121 -12.84 -1.49 -5.71
C VAL A 121 -13.72 -2.55 -6.35
N ARG A 122 -13.43 -2.89 -7.61
CA ARG A 122 -14.06 -3.99 -8.35
C ARG A 122 -14.01 -5.29 -7.53
N ASP A 123 -15.11 -6.03 -7.55
CA ASP A 123 -15.33 -7.27 -6.78
C ASP A 123 -15.54 -7.08 -5.26
N ILE A 124 -15.52 -5.84 -4.75
CA ILE A 124 -15.85 -5.47 -3.35
C ILE A 124 -17.12 -4.62 -3.30
N SER A 125 -17.17 -3.60 -4.16
CA SER A 125 -18.22 -2.59 -4.19
C SER A 125 -18.73 -2.40 -5.61
N VAL A 126 -19.98 -1.94 -5.74
CA VAL A 126 -20.49 -1.45 -7.02
C VAL A 126 -19.65 -0.27 -7.55
N PRO A 127 -19.53 -0.09 -8.88
CA PRO A 127 -18.89 1.09 -9.45
C PRO A 127 -19.62 2.38 -9.03
N GLU A 128 -18.84 3.42 -8.74
CA GLU A 128 -19.38 4.79 -8.59
C GLU A 128 -20.07 5.23 -9.89
N PRO A 129 -21.18 5.99 -9.83
CA PRO A 129 -21.76 6.62 -11.00
C PRO A 129 -20.96 7.87 -11.41
N PRO A 130 -21.00 8.26 -12.69
CA PRO A 130 -20.43 9.53 -13.13
C PRO A 130 -20.97 10.74 -12.37
N PRO A 131 -20.13 11.73 -12.00
CA PRO A 131 -18.71 11.86 -12.36
C PRO A 131 -17.72 11.26 -11.33
N LYS A 132 -18.19 10.49 -10.34
CA LYS A 132 -17.35 9.90 -9.27
C LYS A 132 -16.62 8.61 -9.71
N ASP A 133 -16.87 8.15 -10.93
CA ASP A 133 -16.26 6.97 -11.55
C ASP A 133 -14.80 7.18 -12.01
N ILE A 134 -14.33 8.43 -11.97
CA ILE A 134 -12.97 8.84 -12.30
C ILE A 134 -12.32 9.45 -11.04
N PRO A 135 -11.03 9.14 -10.76
CA PRO A 135 -10.30 9.79 -9.67
C PRO A 135 -10.36 11.31 -9.78
N TRP A 136 -10.72 11.95 -8.67
CA TRP A 136 -10.76 13.40 -8.61
C TRP A 136 -9.37 13.98 -8.89
N GLY A 137 -9.30 14.92 -9.82
CA GLY A 137 -8.04 15.53 -10.21
C GLY A 137 -7.18 14.67 -11.13
N PHE A 138 -7.74 13.65 -11.78
CA PHE A 138 -7.03 12.83 -12.75
C PHE A 138 -6.46 13.66 -13.92
N ILE A 139 -5.21 13.39 -14.26
CA ILE A 139 -4.55 13.89 -15.47
C ILE A 139 -3.94 12.68 -16.18
N GLU A 140 -4.19 12.60 -17.48
CA GLU A 140 -3.68 11.54 -18.35
C GLU A 140 -2.16 11.63 -18.55
N ASN A 141 -1.54 10.49 -18.91
CA ASN A 141 -0.17 10.43 -19.41
C ASN A 141 0.92 11.03 -18.49
N ILE A 142 0.67 11.06 -17.17
CA ILE A 142 1.67 11.43 -16.17
C ILE A 142 2.84 10.44 -16.12
N ILE A 143 3.99 10.87 -15.61
CA ILE A 143 5.14 10.00 -15.41
C ILE A 143 5.00 9.32 -14.05
N ILE A 144 5.11 7.99 -14.02
CA ILE A 144 4.99 7.15 -12.82
C ILE A 144 6.16 6.14 -12.76
N PRO A 145 6.40 5.47 -11.62
CA PRO A 145 7.35 4.37 -11.57
C PRO A 145 7.06 3.33 -12.65
N GLY A 146 8.08 3.04 -13.47
CA GLY A 146 7.97 2.09 -14.58
C GLY A 146 7.64 2.71 -15.94
N GLY A 147 7.15 3.96 -16.02
CA GLY A 147 6.86 4.60 -17.30
C GLY A 147 5.79 5.68 -17.24
N ILE A 148 4.79 5.56 -18.12
CA ILE A 148 3.71 6.54 -18.28
C ILE A 148 2.42 5.92 -17.77
N GLY A 149 1.66 6.71 -17.00
CA GLY A 149 0.35 6.36 -16.48
C GLY A 149 -0.71 6.22 -17.58
N PRO A 150 -1.94 5.89 -17.21
CA PRO A 150 -3.00 5.69 -18.19
C PRO A 150 -3.34 6.98 -18.94
N ALA A 151 -3.69 6.84 -20.23
CA ALA A 151 -4.13 7.93 -21.09
C ALA A 151 -5.61 8.30 -20.87
N ASP A 152 -6.36 7.46 -20.15
CA ASP A 152 -7.76 7.64 -19.82
C ASP A 152 -8.10 6.89 -18.53
N TRP A 153 -9.30 7.15 -18.00
CA TRP A 153 -9.87 6.35 -16.93
C TRP A 153 -11.18 5.73 -17.39
N THR A 154 -11.12 4.47 -17.82
CA THR A 154 -12.22 3.77 -18.50
C THR A 154 -12.72 2.54 -17.75
N GLN A 155 -12.16 2.24 -16.58
CA GLN A 155 -12.53 1.07 -15.78
C GLN A 155 -12.74 1.45 -14.31
N GLN A 156 -13.55 0.66 -13.62
CA GLN A 156 -13.61 0.70 -12.15
C GLN A 156 -12.23 0.40 -11.56
N LEU A 157 -11.90 1.09 -10.47
CA LEU A 157 -10.70 0.85 -9.67
C LEU A 157 -10.52 -0.64 -9.32
N THR A 158 -9.30 -1.15 -9.50
CA THR A 158 -8.92 -2.52 -9.15
C THR A 158 -7.91 -2.54 -8.01
N CYS A 159 -7.68 -3.69 -7.37
CA CYS A 159 -6.62 -3.79 -6.36
C CYS A 159 -5.23 -3.47 -6.95
N ALA A 160 -4.97 -3.97 -8.15
CA ALA A 160 -3.67 -3.92 -8.80
C ALA A 160 -3.80 -3.65 -10.31
N GLY A 161 -2.67 -3.44 -10.98
CA GLY A 161 -2.60 -3.16 -12.42
C GLY A 161 -2.80 -1.69 -12.74
N LYS A 162 -3.04 -1.39 -14.02
CA LYS A 162 -3.09 -0.01 -14.55
C LYS A 162 -4.11 0.89 -13.86
N TRP A 163 -5.27 0.34 -13.48
CA TRP A 163 -6.34 1.03 -12.74
C TRP A 163 -6.35 0.69 -11.25
N GLY A 164 -5.26 0.14 -10.71
CA GLY A 164 -5.11 -0.16 -9.29
C GLY A 164 -3.90 0.53 -8.67
N CYS A 165 -3.69 0.28 -7.38
CA CYS A 165 -2.59 0.87 -6.61
C CYS A 165 -1.40 -0.09 -6.44
N HIS A 166 -1.69 -1.39 -6.32
CA HIS A 166 -0.65 -2.40 -6.17
C HIS A 166 -0.07 -2.83 -7.53
N GLY A 167 1.20 -3.19 -7.54
CA GLY A 167 1.89 -3.65 -8.74
C GLY A 167 2.45 -2.53 -9.60
N ASN A 168 2.98 -2.92 -10.75
CA ASN A 168 3.40 -1.96 -11.77
C ASN A 168 2.20 -1.45 -12.56
N ARG A 169 1.85 -0.18 -12.38
CA ARG A 169 0.70 0.48 -13.01
C ARG A 169 0.87 0.76 -14.51
N THR A 170 2.04 0.48 -15.09
CA THR A 170 2.17 0.43 -16.56
C THR A 170 1.71 -0.89 -17.16
N ILE A 171 1.37 -1.88 -16.33
CA ILE A 171 0.90 -3.20 -16.73
C ILE A 171 -0.61 -3.28 -16.50
N GLU A 172 -1.35 -3.64 -17.54
CA GLU A 172 -2.81 -3.65 -17.52
C GLU A 172 -3.37 -4.71 -16.58
N ASP A 173 -2.91 -5.96 -16.73
CA ASP A 173 -3.43 -7.09 -15.97
C ASP A 173 -3.02 -7.01 -14.48
N PRO A 174 -3.99 -7.05 -13.54
CA PRO A 174 -3.68 -6.97 -12.11
C PRO A 174 -2.71 -8.04 -11.60
N PHE A 175 -2.77 -9.27 -12.13
CA PHE A 175 -1.93 -10.38 -11.64
C PHE A 175 -0.54 -10.38 -12.26
N GLU A 176 -0.42 -9.97 -13.53
CA GLU A 176 0.86 -9.72 -14.18
C GLU A 176 1.61 -8.57 -13.49
N SER A 177 0.89 -7.50 -13.13
CA SER A 177 1.48 -6.31 -12.49
C SER A 177 2.13 -6.59 -11.14
N ILE A 178 1.69 -7.63 -10.42
CA ILE A 178 2.24 -8.04 -9.11
C ILE A 178 2.98 -9.38 -9.18
N HIS A 179 3.25 -9.89 -10.38
CA HIS A 179 3.74 -11.25 -10.56
C HIS A 179 5.04 -11.48 -9.78
N GLY A 180 5.04 -12.52 -8.92
CA GLY A 180 6.18 -12.89 -8.08
C GLY A 180 6.40 -12.01 -6.84
N ALA A 181 5.71 -10.88 -6.67
CA ALA A 181 5.94 -9.94 -5.57
C ALA A 181 5.76 -10.59 -4.19
N HIS A 182 4.72 -11.42 -4.03
CA HIS A 182 4.48 -12.19 -2.79
C HIS A 182 5.62 -13.16 -2.42
N HIS A 183 6.45 -13.55 -3.38
CA HIS A 183 7.58 -14.45 -3.19
C HIS A 183 8.92 -13.72 -3.06
N ALA A 184 8.93 -12.38 -3.19
CA ALA A 184 10.14 -11.61 -3.09
C ALA A 184 10.70 -11.59 -1.66
N ASP A 185 11.98 -11.26 -1.56
CA ASP A 185 12.63 -10.87 -0.32
C ASP A 185 12.47 -9.36 -0.16
N ASP A 186 11.61 -8.98 0.77
CA ASP A 186 11.24 -7.61 1.13
C ASP A 186 12.00 -7.10 2.37
N SER A 187 13.07 -7.79 2.78
CA SER A 187 13.92 -7.36 3.91
C SER A 187 14.52 -5.96 3.70
N VAL A 188 14.64 -5.55 2.43
CA VAL A 188 14.99 -4.19 2.01
C VAL A 188 13.89 -3.66 1.10
N ILE A 189 13.24 -2.58 1.54
CA ILE A 189 12.24 -1.85 0.76
C ILE A 189 12.93 -0.70 0.02
N ASP A 190 13.51 -1.00 -1.14
CA ASP A 190 14.27 -0.06 -1.97
C ASP A 190 13.51 0.46 -3.20
N GLY A 191 12.28 -0.02 -3.44
CA GLY A 191 11.43 0.40 -4.55
C GLY A 191 11.85 -0.15 -5.92
N THR A 192 12.93 -0.93 -6.01
CA THR A 192 13.51 -1.36 -7.31
C THR A 192 12.66 -2.37 -8.06
N THR A 193 11.79 -3.10 -7.36
CA THR A 193 10.81 -4.04 -7.93
C THR A 193 9.54 -3.96 -7.11
N VAL A 194 8.42 -4.44 -7.65
CA VAL A 194 7.15 -4.51 -6.91
C VAL A 194 7.32 -5.20 -5.55
N GLY A 195 7.98 -6.36 -5.51
CA GLY A 195 8.22 -7.10 -4.27
C GLY A 195 9.17 -6.44 -3.27
N LYS A 196 9.93 -5.42 -3.70
CA LYS A 196 10.79 -4.59 -2.84
C LYS A 196 10.26 -3.17 -2.64
N SER A 197 9.01 -2.92 -3.03
CA SER A 197 8.36 -1.65 -2.80
C SER A 197 7.40 -1.79 -1.63
N TYR A 198 7.19 -0.69 -0.90
CA TYR A 198 6.35 -0.66 0.29
C TYR A 198 4.96 -1.19 -0.05
N ARG A 199 4.57 -2.33 0.54
CA ARG A 199 3.26 -2.99 0.30
C ARG A 199 2.93 -3.25 -1.17
N PHE A 200 3.95 -3.58 -1.97
CA PHE A 200 3.82 -3.80 -3.42
C PHE A 200 3.33 -2.57 -4.21
N LEU A 201 3.46 -1.36 -3.66
CA LEU A 201 3.18 -0.10 -4.33
C LEU A 201 4.44 0.30 -5.09
N TYR A 202 4.50 0.01 -6.40
CA TYR A 202 5.78 -0.02 -7.13
C TYR A 202 6.53 1.32 -7.06
N GLY A 203 7.82 1.26 -6.71
CA GLY A 203 8.68 2.44 -6.58
C GLY A 203 8.63 3.12 -5.21
N ILE A 204 7.59 2.87 -4.42
CA ILE A 204 7.37 3.56 -3.14
C ILE A 204 8.21 2.95 -2.02
N LYS A 205 8.78 3.81 -1.18
CA LYS A 205 9.61 3.43 -0.04
C LYS A 205 8.91 3.75 1.29
N GLY A 206 9.34 3.02 2.32
CA GLY A 206 8.84 3.20 3.68
C GLY A 206 9.28 2.04 4.57
N LYS A 207 8.77 2.03 5.79
CA LYS A 207 8.94 0.94 6.75
C LYS A 207 7.60 0.29 7.01
N GLU A 208 7.49 -1.01 6.74
CA GLU A 208 6.27 -1.77 7.03
C GLU A 208 6.27 -2.30 8.46
N HIS A 209 5.18 -2.04 9.18
CA HIS A 209 4.89 -2.69 10.44
C HIS A 209 4.62 -4.17 10.20
N LYS A 210 5.22 -5.05 11.00
CA LYS A 210 5.13 -6.52 10.84
C LYS A 210 3.70 -7.07 10.85
N ASP A 211 2.76 -6.34 11.45
CA ASP A 211 1.36 -6.70 11.60
C ASP A 211 0.44 -5.67 10.92
N TRP A 212 0.94 -4.94 9.91
CA TRP A 212 0.15 -3.97 9.13
C TRP A 212 -0.59 -2.95 10.00
N GLU A 213 0.09 -2.44 11.03
CA GLU A 213 -0.44 -1.60 12.13
C GLU A 213 -1.55 -2.16 13.01
N TYR A 214 -1.89 -3.45 12.91
CA TYR A 214 -2.65 -4.07 13.97
C TYR A 214 -1.88 -4.01 15.29
N LEU A 215 -2.50 -3.43 16.32
CA LEU A 215 -1.90 -3.17 17.64
C LEU A 215 -0.56 -2.42 17.54
N ALA A 216 -0.46 -1.47 16.60
CA ALA A 216 0.68 -0.57 16.52
C ALA A 216 0.88 0.20 17.84
N THR A 217 2.13 0.59 18.07
CA THR A 217 2.51 1.48 19.16
C THR A 217 3.37 2.58 18.58
N ILE A 218 3.57 3.67 19.32
CA ILE A 218 4.51 4.74 18.94
C ILE A 218 5.96 4.25 18.70
N ASP A 219 6.29 3.03 19.16
CA ASP A 219 7.62 2.43 19.00
C ASP A 219 7.71 1.41 17.87
N ASN A 220 6.57 1.09 17.26
CA ASN A 220 6.43 0.00 16.32
C ASN A 220 5.16 0.26 15.50
N HIS A 221 5.32 1.00 14.40
CA HIS A 221 4.27 1.42 13.47
C HIS A 221 4.83 1.44 12.04
N ASN A 222 4.01 1.80 11.04
CA ASN A 222 4.57 2.03 9.72
C ASN A 222 5.37 3.33 9.71
N GLY A 223 6.43 3.35 8.93
CA GLY A 223 7.17 4.55 8.60
C GLY A 223 6.85 4.97 7.16
N TYR A 224 6.38 6.20 6.98
CA TYR A 224 6.02 6.72 5.66
C TYR A 224 7.12 7.62 5.12
N LYS A 225 7.58 7.35 3.89
CA LYS A 225 8.54 8.24 3.23
C LYS A 225 7.80 9.45 2.69
N GLY A 226 8.30 10.64 2.99
CA GLY A 226 7.84 11.92 2.46
C GLY A 226 8.99 12.74 1.85
N ASP A 227 8.63 13.79 1.12
CA ASP A 227 9.58 14.77 0.58
C ASP A 227 8.92 16.15 0.51
N PRO A 228 9.32 17.11 1.38
CA PRO A 228 8.68 18.43 1.40
C PRO A 228 9.08 19.30 0.20
N GLN A 229 10.02 18.83 -0.63
CA GLN A 229 10.49 19.53 -1.82
C GLN A 229 9.80 19.05 -3.10
N TYR A 230 8.87 18.10 -3.00
CA TYR A 230 8.06 17.64 -4.14
C TYR A 230 8.86 17.08 -5.33
N ASN A 231 10.04 16.51 -5.06
CA ASN A 231 10.98 16.02 -6.08
C ASN A 231 11.09 14.49 -6.13
N ALA A 232 10.63 13.82 -5.08
CA ALA A 232 10.73 12.39 -4.93
C ALA A 232 9.50 11.65 -5.49
N MET A 233 9.75 10.67 -6.36
CA MET A 233 8.72 9.74 -6.87
C MET A 233 8.50 8.51 -5.98
N ASP A 234 9.21 8.41 -4.85
CA ASP A 234 9.23 7.23 -3.99
C ASP A 234 8.55 7.45 -2.63
N THR A 235 7.69 8.46 -2.53
CA THR A 235 6.90 8.82 -1.34
C THR A 235 5.48 8.26 -1.43
N ILE A 236 4.83 8.05 -0.28
CA ILE A 236 3.45 7.56 -0.29
C ILE A 236 2.47 8.58 -0.89
N SER A 237 2.73 9.87 -0.71
CA SER A 237 1.92 10.92 -1.30
C SER A 237 2.07 10.94 -2.83
N TYR A 238 3.27 10.68 -3.36
CA TYR A 238 3.49 10.60 -4.81
C TYR A 238 2.57 9.56 -5.43
N LEU A 239 2.48 8.37 -4.83
CA LEU A 239 1.56 7.31 -5.24
C LEU A 239 0.10 7.80 -5.32
N CYS A 240 -0.37 8.54 -4.30
CA CYS A 240 -1.71 9.12 -4.32
C CYS A 240 -1.85 10.12 -5.49
N GLY A 241 -0.81 10.93 -5.70
CA GLY A 241 -0.70 11.88 -6.81
C GLY A 241 -0.71 11.23 -8.19
N GLU A 242 -0.36 9.96 -8.32
CA GLU A 242 -0.41 9.27 -9.61
C GLU A 242 -1.85 9.03 -10.15
N CYS A 243 -2.88 9.31 -9.35
CA CYS A 243 -4.29 9.33 -9.77
C CYS A 243 -4.93 10.68 -9.40
N HIS A 244 -4.62 11.20 -8.23
CA HIS A 244 -5.15 12.45 -7.68
C HIS A 244 -4.21 13.62 -7.97
N VAL A 245 -3.82 13.75 -9.23
CA VAL A 245 -2.72 14.59 -9.69
C VAL A 245 -2.83 16.04 -9.21
N THR A 246 -4.02 16.63 -9.27
CA THR A 246 -4.19 18.04 -8.87
C THR A 246 -4.01 18.30 -7.37
N TYR A 247 -3.86 17.26 -6.56
CA TYR A 247 -3.68 17.32 -5.11
C TYR A 247 -2.25 17.04 -4.66
N HIS A 248 -1.35 16.65 -5.57
CA HIS A 248 0.06 16.42 -5.28
C HIS A 248 0.93 17.24 -6.22
N LEU A 249 1.65 18.22 -5.67
CA LEU A 249 2.60 19.00 -6.47
C LEU A 249 3.78 18.11 -6.82
N HIS A 250 4.02 17.85 -8.09
CA HIS A 250 5.27 17.24 -8.57
C HIS A 250 5.39 17.47 -10.08
N PRO A 251 6.58 17.86 -10.60
CA PRO A 251 6.77 18.14 -12.03
C PRO A 251 6.34 16.99 -12.96
N ASN A 252 6.69 15.75 -12.60
CA ASN A 252 6.31 14.52 -13.33
C ASN A 252 4.80 14.22 -13.34
N LEU A 253 4.04 14.78 -12.39
CA LEU A 253 2.59 14.68 -12.36
C LEU A 253 1.94 15.88 -13.09
N GLY A 254 2.73 16.81 -13.65
CA GLY A 254 2.21 18.02 -14.27
C GLY A 254 1.91 19.15 -13.28
N GLY A 255 2.25 18.97 -12.00
CA GLY A 255 2.21 20.03 -11.00
C GLY A 255 3.46 20.92 -11.07
N ALA A 256 3.29 22.23 -11.24
CA ALA A 256 4.35 23.21 -11.05
C ALA A 256 4.20 23.89 -9.67
N PHE A 257 5.31 24.32 -9.05
CA PHE A 257 5.28 25.22 -7.90
C PHE A 257 4.44 26.46 -8.25
N GLY A 258 3.41 26.77 -7.47
CA GLY A 258 2.47 27.87 -7.73
C GLY A 258 1.24 27.50 -8.58
N ALA A 259 1.06 26.24 -8.97
CA ALA A 259 -0.20 25.70 -9.51
C ALA A 259 -1.15 25.21 -8.41
N GLU A 260 -0.91 25.61 -7.16
CA GLU A 260 -1.75 25.31 -6.01
C GLU A 260 -3.21 25.63 -6.36
N ARG A 261 -4.11 24.65 -6.21
CA ARG A 261 -5.53 24.98 -6.11
C ARG A 261 -5.68 25.81 -4.85
N VAL A 262 -5.85 27.12 -5.02
CA VAL A 262 -6.23 28.03 -3.96
C VAL A 262 -7.46 27.44 -3.26
N GLY A 263 -7.33 27.11 -1.98
CA GLY A 263 -8.40 26.53 -1.15
C GLY A 263 -8.28 25.03 -0.84
N CYS A 264 -7.20 24.34 -1.22
CA CYS A 264 -6.91 22.98 -0.75
C CYS A 264 -5.92 23.00 0.44
N HIS A 265 -6.01 22.03 1.35
CA HIS A 265 -5.00 21.84 2.39
C HIS A 265 -3.69 21.33 1.75
N PRO A 266 -2.52 21.88 2.11
CA PRO A 266 -1.26 21.39 1.58
C PRO A 266 -0.98 19.95 2.04
N ALA A 267 -0.43 19.14 1.15
CA ALA A 267 0.18 17.85 1.46
C ALA A 267 1.65 17.91 1.01
N ASP A 268 2.49 17.05 1.59
CA ASP A 268 3.95 17.08 1.42
C ASP A 268 4.58 18.41 1.83
N ILE A 269 4.10 18.97 2.93
CA ILE A 269 4.65 20.17 3.55
C ILE A 269 5.33 19.78 4.86
N ALA A 270 6.57 20.22 5.05
CA ALA A 270 7.24 20.10 6.34
C ALA A 270 6.65 21.12 7.31
N PHE A 271 6.63 20.79 8.60
CA PHE A 271 6.17 21.70 9.65
C PHE A 271 6.96 23.02 9.67
N SER A 272 8.22 23.01 9.21
CA SER A 272 9.06 24.20 9.03
C SER A 272 8.57 25.15 7.94
N ASP A 273 7.87 24.63 6.95
CA ASP A 273 7.53 25.32 5.70
C ASP A 273 6.12 25.90 5.73
N VAL A 274 5.42 25.72 6.85
CA VAL A 274 4.09 26.27 7.10
C VAL A 274 4.14 27.80 7.06
N ARG A 275 3.05 28.40 6.56
CA ARG A 275 2.98 29.84 6.39
C ARG A 275 3.11 30.55 7.74
N GLY A 276 4.08 31.45 7.85
CA GLY A 276 4.41 32.13 9.11
C GLY A 276 5.58 31.49 9.88
N GLY A 277 6.07 30.34 9.41
CA GLY A 277 7.16 29.58 10.03
C GLY A 277 6.69 28.70 11.17
N TYR A 278 7.55 27.78 11.61
CA TYR A 278 7.22 26.79 12.63
C TYR A 278 6.88 27.39 14.01
N ALA A 279 7.66 28.39 14.45
CA ALA A 279 7.48 29.00 15.76
C ALA A 279 6.18 29.84 15.81
N GLY A 280 5.29 29.50 16.73
CA GLY A 280 3.96 30.09 16.88
C GLY A 280 2.91 29.51 15.93
N SER A 281 3.25 28.49 15.14
CA SER A 281 2.28 27.77 14.29
C SER A 281 1.49 26.73 15.08
N GLU A 282 0.37 26.26 14.52
CA GLU A 282 -0.41 25.14 15.07
C GLU A 282 0.45 23.89 15.27
N TYR A 283 1.46 23.68 14.41
CA TYR A 283 2.34 22.51 14.43
C TYR A 283 3.37 22.53 15.55
N GLN A 284 3.57 23.66 16.24
CA GLN A 284 4.59 23.78 17.29
C GLN A 284 4.29 22.87 18.48
N ASP A 285 3.02 22.65 18.80
CA ASP A 285 2.59 21.87 19.97
C ASP A 285 2.52 20.36 19.68
N TYR A 286 2.62 19.97 18.40
CA TYR A 286 2.70 18.57 17.97
C TYR A 286 4.11 18.04 18.17
N ILE A 287 4.39 17.58 19.40
CA ILE A 287 5.71 17.07 19.80
C ILE A 287 5.81 15.55 19.79
N ASN A 288 4.68 14.84 19.93
CA ASN A 288 4.63 13.38 20.00
C ASN A 288 4.03 12.79 18.71
N TYR A 289 4.55 11.65 18.29
CA TYR A 289 3.99 10.93 17.14
C TYR A 289 2.60 10.38 17.47
N SER A 290 1.66 10.59 16.55
CA SER A 290 0.29 10.06 16.64
C SER A 290 0.09 8.90 15.67
N LEU A 291 -0.50 7.81 16.16
CA LEU A 291 -0.96 6.70 15.30
C LEU A 291 -2.26 7.06 14.55
N GLU A 292 -3.03 7.98 15.12
CA GLU A 292 -4.26 8.49 14.55
C GLU A 292 -3.98 9.58 13.51
N GLU A 293 -2.96 10.40 13.72
CA GLU A 293 -2.54 11.49 12.82
C GLU A 293 -1.06 11.33 12.43
N PRO A 294 -0.71 10.30 11.64
CA PRO A 294 0.69 9.99 11.35
C PRO A 294 1.31 11.03 10.42
N VAL A 295 2.60 11.30 10.62
CA VAL A 295 3.41 12.15 9.73
C VAL A 295 4.41 11.31 8.95
N ALA A 296 4.87 11.84 7.82
CA ALA A 296 5.95 11.26 7.04
C ALA A 296 7.32 11.83 7.44
N TYR A 297 8.37 11.10 7.06
CA TYR A 297 9.77 11.48 7.26
C TYR A 297 10.56 11.20 5.99
N ILE A 298 11.69 11.90 5.78
CA ILE A 298 12.57 11.65 4.63
C ILE A 298 13.15 10.23 4.68
N ASN A 299 13.52 9.76 5.88
CA ASN A 299 14.10 8.45 6.13
C ASN A 299 13.39 7.76 7.31
N PRO A 300 12.18 7.23 7.09
CA PRO A 300 11.39 6.66 8.16
C PRO A 300 11.93 5.30 8.63
N THR A 301 11.79 5.03 9.91
CA THR A 301 12.30 3.84 10.62
C THR A 301 11.17 3.00 11.23
N GLY A 302 9.95 3.55 11.32
CA GLY A 302 8.77 2.91 11.93
C GLY A 302 8.86 2.82 13.46
N ARG A 303 9.65 3.73 14.05
CA ARG A 303 9.96 3.81 15.49
C ARG A 303 10.02 5.27 15.97
N GLU A 304 9.49 6.18 15.17
CA GLU A 304 9.48 7.60 15.46
C GLU A 304 8.50 7.89 16.59
N ARG A 305 9.01 8.46 17.68
CA ARG A 305 8.19 8.83 18.86
C ARG A 305 7.85 10.32 18.90
N GLU A 306 8.62 11.11 18.18
CA GLU A 306 8.57 12.57 18.21
C GLU A 306 8.34 13.10 16.81
N VAL A 307 7.52 14.14 16.76
CA VAL A 307 7.32 14.96 15.57
C VAL A 307 8.23 16.18 15.70
N ARG A 308 8.82 16.60 14.58
CA ARG A 308 9.86 17.64 14.54
C ARG A 308 9.52 18.66 13.46
N ALA A 309 10.28 19.75 13.41
CA ALA A 309 10.11 20.78 12.39
C ALA A 309 10.24 20.22 10.95
N ASP A 310 10.99 19.13 10.75
CA ASP A 310 11.15 18.46 9.45
C ASP A 310 10.16 17.30 9.23
N SER A 311 9.21 17.08 10.14
CA SER A 311 8.10 16.15 9.92
C SER A 311 7.15 16.69 8.87
N ILE A 312 6.60 15.77 8.06
CA ILE A 312 5.91 16.12 6.82
C ILE A 312 4.44 15.69 6.93
N VAL A 313 3.52 16.62 6.72
CA VAL A 313 2.11 16.29 6.51
C VAL A 313 2.00 15.57 5.17
N MET A 314 1.39 14.38 5.16
CA MET A 314 1.18 13.59 3.94
C MET A 314 -0.32 13.35 3.73
N CYS A 315 -0.71 12.84 2.55
CA CYS A 315 -2.11 12.50 2.29
C CYS A 315 -2.70 11.56 3.35
N LEU A 316 -1.90 10.59 3.80
CA LEU A 316 -2.32 9.61 4.82
C LEU A 316 -2.27 10.14 6.25
N SER A 317 -1.90 11.40 6.48
CA SER A 317 -2.03 12.03 7.81
C SER A 317 -3.49 12.15 8.22
N CYS A 318 -4.38 12.38 7.25
CA CYS A 318 -5.83 12.49 7.50
C CYS A 318 -6.63 11.32 6.91
N HIS A 319 -6.12 10.64 5.87
CA HIS A 319 -6.85 9.59 5.16
C HIS A 319 -6.34 8.17 5.42
N ARG A 320 -7.25 7.19 5.33
CA ARG A 320 -7.00 5.76 5.17
C ARG A 320 -7.08 5.40 3.67
N PRO A 321 -6.12 4.64 3.12
CA PRO A 321 -6.07 4.40 1.68
C PRO A 321 -7.09 3.40 1.14
N HIS A 322 -7.69 2.53 1.96
CA HIS A 322 -8.77 1.64 1.51
C HIS A 322 -10.13 2.25 1.81
N ALA A 323 -10.55 2.22 3.08
CA ALA A 323 -11.80 2.78 3.58
C ALA A 323 -11.73 2.92 5.10
N SER A 324 -12.58 3.75 5.69
CA SER A 324 -12.67 4.00 7.14
C SER A 324 -14.13 4.06 7.59
N ASP A 325 -14.39 4.17 8.89
CA ASP A 325 -15.77 4.39 9.34
C ASP A 325 -16.29 5.81 9.04
N TYR A 326 -15.41 6.71 8.63
CA TYR A 326 -15.74 8.10 8.34
C TYR A 326 -15.78 8.38 6.83
N PRO A 327 -16.66 9.29 6.37
CA PRO A 327 -16.71 9.72 4.97
C PRO A 327 -15.34 10.18 4.45
N GLN A 328 -15.15 10.09 3.13
CA GLN A 328 -13.93 10.46 2.41
C GLN A 328 -12.68 9.68 2.86
N GLY A 329 -12.87 8.51 3.47
CA GLY A 329 -11.75 7.72 3.98
C GLY A 329 -11.01 8.41 5.14
N LEU A 330 -11.65 9.34 5.86
CA LEU A 330 -11.01 10.09 6.94
C LEU A 330 -10.69 9.21 8.14
N ARG A 331 -9.68 9.59 8.91
CA ARG A 331 -9.26 8.85 10.12
C ARG A 331 -10.11 9.16 11.35
N TRP A 332 -10.82 10.28 11.34
CA TRP A 332 -11.72 10.75 12.40
C TRP A 332 -12.94 11.44 11.78
N ASP A 333 -13.97 11.65 12.59
CA ASP A 333 -15.19 12.34 12.20
C ASP A 333 -15.00 13.86 12.23
N TYR A 334 -14.96 14.49 11.06
CA TYR A 334 -14.84 15.95 10.96
C TYR A 334 -16.12 16.70 11.35
N ASP A 335 -17.29 16.06 11.35
CA ASP A 335 -18.56 16.72 11.66
C ASP A 335 -18.80 16.86 13.18
N THR A 336 -18.02 16.14 14.00
CA THR A 336 -18.14 16.13 15.47
C THR A 336 -16.89 16.63 16.22
N MET A 337 -15.89 17.13 15.49
CA MET A 337 -14.66 17.74 16.06
C MET A 337 -14.85 19.18 16.53
#